data_AF-A0A1H4NT43-F1
#
_entry.id   AF-A0A1H4NT43-F1
#
_cell.length_a   1.000
_cell.length_b   1.000
_cell.length_c   1.000
_cell.angle_alpha   90.00
_cell.angle_beta   90.00
_cell.angle_gamma   90.00
#
_symmetry.space_group_name_H-M   'P 1'
#
loop_
_entity.id
_entity.type
_entity.pdbx_description
1 polymer ?
#
loop_
_entity_poly.entity_id
_entity_poly.type
_entity_poly.pdbx_seq_one_letter_code
_entity_poly.pdbx_strand_id
1 'polypeptide(L)'
;MSLSIALDRAHLDLAEGEFGDVDPELLTHYANVAAMWVAAYTGQPFTADNALMVQAALLLVAHQYESREGVTFASPHQLPFGVHDLLSPLKERVTG
;
A
#
# COMPACT_ATOMS: atom_id res chain seq x y z
N MET A 1 -4.79 7.11 11.55
CA MET A 1 -5.70 7.43 10.42
C MET A 1 -5.66 6.25 9.45
N SER A 2 -6.73 5.90 8.74
CA SER A 2 -6.74 4.79 7.78
C SER A 2 -6.63 5.30 6.33
N LEU A 3 -6.14 4.46 5.43
CA LEU A 3 -6.16 4.72 3.99
C LEU A 3 -7.62 4.80 3.49
N SER A 4 -7.87 5.64 2.49
CA SER A 4 -9.21 5.85 1.94
C SER A 4 -9.58 4.73 0.97
N ILE A 5 -10.66 4.00 1.27
CA ILE A 5 -11.15 2.92 0.39
C ILE A 5 -11.58 3.45 -0.99
N ALA A 6 -12.09 4.67 -1.06
CA ALA A 6 -12.41 5.29 -2.35
C ALA A 6 -11.14 5.52 -3.19
N LEU A 7 -10.04 5.91 -2.54
CA LEU A 7 -8.75 6.10 -3.21
C LEU A 7 -8.15 4.75 -3.62
N ASP A 8 -8.28 3.72 -2.79
CA ASP A 8 -7.85 2.36 -3.13
C ASP A 8 -8.58 1.84 -4.37
N ARG A 9 -9.90 1.97 -4.41
CA ARG A 9 -10.71 1.59 -5.59
C ARG A 9 -10.27 2.33 -6.84
N ALA A 10 -10.07 3.65 -6.73
CA ALA A 10 -9.59 4.46 -7.84
C ALA A 10 -8.18 4.05 -8.30
N HIS A 11 -7.28 3.70 -7.38
CA HIS A 11 -5.92 3.25 -7.70
C HIS A 11 -5.89 1.90 -8.42
N LEU A 12 -6.81 1.01 -8.05
CA LEU A 12 -6.98 -0.32 -8.64
C LEU A 12 -7.81 -0.32 -9.93
N ASP A 13 -8.21 0.86 -10.43
CA ASP A 13 -9.13 1.00 -11.57
C ASP A 13 -10.44 0.21 -11.41
N LEU A 14 -10.94 0.13 -10.17
CA LEU A 14 -12.20 -0.53 -9.85
C LEU A 14 -13.37 0.46 -10.04
N ALA A 15 -14.25 0.17 -10.98
CA ALA A 15 -15.43 0.98 -11.25
C ALA A 15 -16.30 1.22 -10.00
N GLU A 16 -16.90 2.41 -9.89
CA GLU A 16 -17.96 2.67 -8.91
C GLU A 16 -19.30 2.13 -9.45
N GLY A 17 -19.84 1.07 -8.84
CA GLY A 17 -21.15 0.49 -9.17
C GLY A 17 -21.15 -0.70 -10.14
N GLU A 18 -22.18 -1.56 -9.97
CA GLU A 18 -22.68 -2.78 -10.69
C GLU A 18 -21.71 -3.81 -11.33
N PHE A 19 -20.44 -3.48 -11.60
CA PHE A 19 -19.46 -4.39 -12.21
C PHE A 19 -18.09 -4.42 -11.50
N GLY A 20 -18.03 -3.99 -10.23
CA GLY A 20 -16.81 -4.08 -9.40
C GLY A 20 -17.01 -4.93 -8.15
N ASP A 21 -16.84 -6.25 -8.28
CA ASP A 21 -17.15 -7.28 -7.26
C ASP A 21 -16.02 -7.50 -6.23
N VAL A 22 -15.30 -6.45 -5.84
CA VAL A 22 -14.34 -6.61 -4.73
C VAL A 22 -15.04 -6.32 -3.43
N ASP A 23 -15.06 -7.34 -2.57
CA ASP A 23 -15.58 -7.23 -1.21
C ASP A 23 -14.91 -6.04 -0.49
N PRO A 24 -15.69 -5.05 -0.03
CA PRO A 24 -15.15 -3.91 0.70
C PRO A 24 -14.41 -4.31 1.98
N GLU A 25 -14.75 -5.46 2.58
CA GLU A 25 -14.03 -6.00 3.73
C GLU A 25 -12.61 -6.43 3.35
N LEU A 26 -12.44 -7.05 2.18
CA LEU A 26 -11.12 -7.48 1.68
C LEU A 26 -10.23 -6.27 1.36
N LEU A 27 -10.76 -5.26 0.69
CA LEU A 27 -10.00 -4.03 0.41
C LEU A 27 -9.61 -3.32 1.71
N THR A 28 -10.53 -3.26 2.67
CA THR A 28 -10.24 -2.69 4.00
C THR A 28 -9.13 -3.46 4.71
N HIS A 29 -9.14 -4.79 4.62
CA HIS A 29 -8.08 -5.62 5.19
C HIS A 29 -6.71 -5.31 4.57
N TYR A 30 -6.61 -5.25 3.24
CA TYR A 30 -5.35 -4.93 2.56
C TYR A 30 -4.86 -3.52 2.89
N ALA A 31 -5.77 -2.53 2.93
CA ALA A 31 -5.45 -1.17 3.34
C ALA A 31 -4.85 -1.10 4.76
N ASN A 32 -5.43 -1.86 5.70
CA ASN A 32 -4.93 -1.94 7.08
C ASN A 32 -3.54 -2.59 7.13
N VAL A 33 -3.33 -3.71 6.43
CA VAL A 33 -2.03 -4.38 6.36
C VAL A 33 -0.97 -3.45 5.79
N ALA A 34 -1.28 -2.75 4.69
CA ALA A 34 -0.38 -1.80 4.06
C ALA A 34 -0.01 -0.65 5.01
N ALA A 35 -0.99 -0.06 5.71
CA ALA A 35 -0.75 1.01 6.67
C ALA A 35 0.15 0.54 7.84
N MET A 36 -0.12 -0.66 8.37
CA MET A 36 0.71 -1.26 9.43
C MET A 36 2.14 -1.49 8.98
N TRP A 37 2.32 -1.98 7.76
CA TRP A 37 3.66 -2.23 7.20
C TRP A 37 4.43 -0.92 6.98
N VAL A 38 3.79 0.11 6.43
CA VAL A 38 4.41 1.44 6.26
C VAL A 38 4.86 2.00 7.61
N ALA A 39 4.02 1.88 8.64
CA ALA A 39 4.36 2.34 9.98
C ALA A 39 5.56 1.58 10.56
N ALA A 40 5.57 0.24 10.42
CA ALA A 40 6.68 -0.59 10.89
C ALA A 40 7.99 -0.31 10.14
N TYR A 41 7.93 -0.12 8.82
CA TYR A 41 9.12 0.13 8.00
C TYR A 41 9.76 1.50 8.30
N THR A 42 8.92 2.53 8.47
CA THR A 42 9.37 3.91 8.71
C THR A 42 9.70 4.20 10.18
N GLY A 43 9.13 3.43 11.11
CA GLY A 43 9.18 3.75 12.55
C GLY A 43 8.21 4.87 12.97
N GLN A 44 7.39 5.38 12.05
CA GLN A 44 6.45 6.48 12.30
C GLN A 44 5.00 5.98 12.23
N PRO A 45 4.05 6.57 13.00
CA PRO A 45 2.64 6.28 12.81
C PRO A 45 2.19 6.60 11.38
N PHE A 46 1.42 5.70 10.77
CA PHE A 46 0.82 5.97 9.46
C PHE A 46 -0.14 7.16 9.52
N THR A 47 0.00 8.08 8.58
CA THR A 47 -0.92 9.21 8.37
C THR A 47 -1.29 9.34 6.89
N ALA A 48 -2.59 9.57 6.65
CA ALA A 48 -3.10 9.83 5.30
C ALA A 48 -2.73 11.24 4.79
N ASP A 49 -2.24 12.12 5.67
CA ASP A 49 -1.75 13.46 5.29
C ASP A 49 -0.36 13.41 4.63
N ASN A 50 0.36 12.28 4.76
CA ASN A 50 1.66 12.09 4.13
C ASN A 50 1.49 11.34 2.81
N ALA A 51 1.58 12.07 1.70
CA ALA A 51 1.42 11.52 0.35
C ALA A 51 2.38 10.36 0.03
N LEU A 52 3.59 10.35 0.62
CA LEU A 52 4.53 9.23 0.43
C LEU A 52 4.03 7.96 1.12
N MET A 53 3.50 8.08 2.35
CA MET A 53 2.91 6.94 3.06
C MET A 53 1.67 6.41 2.32
N VAL A 54 0.83 7.31 1.83
CA VAL A 54 -0.37 6.95 1.02
C VAL A 54 0.04 6.22 -0.24
N GLN A 55 0.96 6.76 -1.03
CA GLN A 55 1.39 6.13 -2.29
C GLN A 55 2.04 4.77 -2.06
N ALA A 56 2.88 4.63 -1.03
CA ALA A 56 3.46 3.35 -0.65
C ALA A 56 2.39 2.32 -0.28
N ALA A 57 1.37 2.74 0.47
CA ALA A 57 0.28 1.85 0.87
C ALA A 57 -0.56 1.41 -0.34
N LEU A 58 -0.87 2.31 -1.28
CA LEU A 58 -1.60 1.98 -2.51
C LEU A 58 -0.86 0.93 -3.36
N LEU A 59 0.46 1.06 -3.51
CA LEU A 59 1.28 0.09 -4.23
C LEU A 59 1.29 -1.30 -3.55
N LEU A 60 1.30 -1.34 -2.22
CA LEU A 60 1.20 -2.59 -1.46
C LEU A 60 -0.18 -3.24 -1.64
N VAL A 61 -1.26 -2.44 -1.55
CA VAL A 61 -2.63 -2.91 -1.79
C VAL A 61 -2.76 -3.48 -3.20
N ALA A 62 -2.29 -2.78 -4.22
CA ALA A 62 -2.28 -3.25 -5.61
C ALA A 62 -1.53 -4.56 -5.76
N HIS A 63 -0.34 -4.67 -5.15
CA HIS A 63 0.42 -5.91 -5.20
C HIS A 63 -0.34 -7.08 -4.56
N GLN A 64 -0.96 -6.87 -3.39
CA GLN A 64 -1.71 -7.91 -2.69
C GLN A 64 -2.99 -8.32 -3.43
N TYR A 65 -3.63 -7.36 -4.09
CA TYR A 65 -4.85 -7.59 -4.86
C TYR A 65 -4.57 -8.45 -6.10
N GLU A 66 -3.51 -8.11 -6.85
CA GLU A 66 -3.07 -8.81 -8.07
C GLU A 66 -2.37 -10.15 -7.78
N SER A 67 -1.58 -10.21 -6.71
CA SER A 67 -0.81 -11.39 -6.33
C SER A 67 -1.18 -11.86 -4.93
N ARG A 68 -1.91 -12.98 -4.89
CA ARG A 68 -2.40 -13.62 -3.65
C ARG A 68 -1.56 -14.82 -3.22
N GLU A 69 -0.46 -15.06 -3.91
CA GLU A 69 0.46 -16.15 -3.61
C GLU A 69 1.55 -15.67 -2.66
N GLY A 70 1.95 -16.52 -1.71
CA GLY A 70 3.09 -16.23 -0.84
C GLY A 70 4.45 -16.32 -1.55
N VAL A 71 4.46 -16.73 -2.82
CA VAL A 71 5.64 -16.92 -3.66
C VAL A 71 5.34 -16.34 -5.03
N THR A 72 6.26 -15.56 -5.59
CA THR A 72 6.18 -15.11 -6.98
C THR A 72 7.50 -15.41 -7.68
N PHE A 73 7.41 -15.79 -8.96
CA PHE A 73 8.57 -16.03 -9.81
C PHE A 73 8.96 -14.80 -10.65
N ALA A 74 8.24 -13.68 -10.49
CA ALA A 74 8.56 -12.42 -11.15
C ALA A 74 9.73 -11.69 -10.47
N SER A 75 10.55 -11.00 -11.27
CA SER A 75 11.65 -10.17 -10.75
C SER A 75 11.10 -8.86 -10.17
N PRO A 76 11.39 -8.51 -8.90
CA PRO A 76 10.88 -7.29 -8.25
C PRO A 76 11.55 -5.99 -8.71
N HIS A 77 12.54 -6.04 -9.61
CA HIS A 77 13.44 -4.91 -9.92
C HIS A 77 13.02 -4.05 -11.13
N GLN A 78 11.74 -4.01 -11.50
CA GLN A 78 11.28 -3.30 -12.71
C GLN A 78 10.78 -1.87 -12.49
N LEU A 79 10.69 -1.38 -11.24
CA LEU A 79 10.16 -0.05 -10.95
C LEU A 79 11.28 0.94 -10.57
N PRO A 80 11.31 2.16 -11.15
CA PRO A 80 12.34 3.16 -10.87
C PRO A 80 12.33 3.67 -9.42
N PHE A 81 11.19 3.54 -8.71
CA PHE A 81 11.07 3.79 -7.28
C PHE A 81 10.15 2.72 -6.67
N GLY A 82 10.73 1.74 -5.98
CA GLY A 82 9.95 0.74 -5.26
C GLY A 82 9.34 1.30 -3.97
N VAL A 83 8.44 0.54 -3.34
CA VAL A 83 7.83 0.91 -2.04
C VAL A 83 8.90 1.30 -1.01
N HIS A 84 10.01 0.57 -0.97
CA HIS A 84 11.14 0.85 -0.08
C HIS A 84 11.86 2.17 -0.41
N ASP A 85 12.10 2.48 -1.68
CA ASP A 85 12.77 3.71 -2.08
C ASP A 85 11.91 4.93 -1.73
N LEU A 86 10.59 4.79 -1.91
CA LEU A 86 9.62 5.83 -1.62
C LEU A 86 9.54 6.14 -0.11
N LEU A 87 9.68 5.12 0.73
CA LEU A 87 9.64 5.26 2.20
C LEU A 87 11.00 5.51 2.86
N SER A 88 12.11 5.24 2.17
CA SER A 88 13.47 5.36 2.71
C SER A 88 13.76 6.72 3.37
N PRO A 89 13.31 7.88 2.82
CA PRO A 89 13.51 9.19 3.44
C PRO A 89 12.74 9.39 4.76
N LEU A 90 11.67 8.62 4.99
CA LEU A 90 10.83 8.73 6.19
C LEU A 90 11.32 7.85 7.34
N LYS A 91 12.32 7.01 7.11
CA LYS A 91 12.78 6.06 8.11
C LYS A 91 13.44 6.80 9.28
N GLU A 92 12.92 6.61 10.48
CA GLU A 92 13.55 7.11 11.70
C GLU A 92 14.93 6.46 11.83
N ARG A 93 15.98 7.30 11.85
CA ARG A 93 17.36 6.85 12.00
C ARG A 93 17.72 6.87 13.47
N VAL A 94 17.94 5.69 14.05
CA VAL A 94 18.62 5.59 15.34
C VAL A 94 20.11 5.81 15.09
N THR A 95 20.57 7.05 15.24
CA THR A 95 22.01 7.34 15.35
C THR A 95 22.43 6.99 16.76
N GLY A 96 23.15 5.87 16.92
CA GLY A 96 23.76 5.47 18.18
C GLY A 96 24.92 6.38 18.60
#